data_AF-A0A1Y4TPU1-F1
#
_entry.id   AF-A0A1Y4TPU1-F1
#
_cell.length_a   1.000
_cell.length_b   1.000
_cell.length_c   1.000
_cell.angle_alpha   90.00
_cell.angle_beta   90.00
_cell.angle_gamma   90.00
#
_symmetry.space_group_name_H-M   'P 1'
#
loop_
_entity.id
_entity.type
_entity.pdbx_description
1 polymer ?
#
loop_
_entity_poly.entity_id
_entity_poly.type
_entity_poly.pdbx_seq_one_letter_code
_entity_poly.pdbx_strand_id
1 'polypeptide(L)' 'MNSEQITAFLQEHWYIASVIIGVVILIGAIRNWNWLCDPTGKPDSHRYGRGSRRVIFFLLGVLLIVVSIWGFVLKLQ' A
#
# COMPACT_ATOMS: atom_id res chain seq x y z
N MET A 1 -20.79 -20.22 0.83
CA MET A 1 -20.28 -18.99 1.49
C MET A 1 -20.66 -17.84 0.58
N ASN A 2 -21.63 -17.03 0.98
CA ASN A 2 -22.22 -16.00 0.11
C ASN A 2 -21.24 -14.83 -0.02
N SER A 3 -21.13 -14.27 -1.22
CA SER A 3 -20.28 -13.11 -1.52
C SER A 3 -20.54 -11.93 -0.58
N GLU A 4 -21.78 -11.77 -0.13
CA GLU A 4 -22.21 -10.72 0.83
C GLU A 4 -21.59 -10.87 2.22
N GLN A 5 -21.42 -12.11 2.70
CA GLN A 5 -20.72 -12.35 3.97
C GLN A 5 -19.24 -12.05 3.85
N ILE A 6 -18.64 -12.38 2.69
CA ILE A 6 -17.22 -12.12 2.42
C ILE A 6 -16.98 -10.60 2.34
N THR A 7 -17.84 -9.85 1.65
CA THR A 7 -17.71 -8.39 1.59
C THR A 7 -17.98 -7.72 2.94
N ALA A 8 -18.94 -8.20 3.73
CA ALA A 8 -19.20 -7.67 5.07
C ALA A 8 -17.99 -7.86 6.01
N PHE A 9 -17.38 -9.05 6.03
CA PHE A 9 -16.17 -9.32 6.80
C PHE A 9 -14.96 -8.50 6.32
N LEU A 10 -14.78 -8.39 4.99
CA LEU A 10 -13.72 -7.57 4.41
C LEU A 10 -13.90 -6.09 4.75
N GLN A 11 -15.13 -5.59 4.77
CA GLN A 11 -15.43 -4.22 5.13
C GLN A 11 -15.19 -3.97 6.61
N GLU A 12 -15.52 -4.94 7.45
CA GLU A 12 -15.26 -4.87 8.89
C GLU A 12 -13.77 -4.87 9.22
N HIS A 13 -12.92 -5.51 8.41
CA HIS A 13 -11.47 -5.60 8.63
C HIS A 13 -10.64 -4.84 7.59
N TRP A 14 -11.27 -3.95 6.81
CA TRP A 14 -10.62 -3.24 5.71
C TRP A 14 -9.45 -2.37 6.17
N TYR A 15 -9.55 -1.83 7.40
CA TYR A 15 -8.47 -1.07 8.03
C TYR A 15 -7.24 -1.95 8.32
N ILE A 16 -7.42 -3.22 8.71
CA ILE A 16 -6.31 -4.15 8.96
C ILE A 16 -5.61 -4.49 7.65
N ALA A 17 -6.38 -4.81 6.61
CA ALA A 17 -5.84 -5.13 5.29
C ALA A 17 -5.03 -3.96 4.72
N SER A 18 -5.55 -2.74 4.80
CA SER A 18 -4.87 -1.54 4.33
C SER A 18 -3.61 -1.20 5.14
N VAL A 19 -3.61 -1.40 6.47
CA VAL A 19 -2.41 -1.25 7.31
C VAL A 19 -1.33 -2.27 6.91
N ILE A 20 -1.69 -3.55 6.74
CA ILE A 20 -0.75 -4.59 6.34
C ILE A 20 -0.14 -4.25 4.97
N ILE A 21 -0.97 -3.85 3.99
CA ILE A 21 -0.51 -3.44 2.66
C ILE A 21 0.43 -2.23 2.76
N GLY A 22 0.09 -1.22 3.56
CA GLY A 22 0.95 -0.04 3.79
C GLY A 22 2.31 -0.42 4.38
N VAL A 23 2.34 -1.31 5.38
CA VAL A 23 3.59 -1.81 5.99
C VAL A 23 4.44 -2.60 4.99
N VAL A 24 3.81 -3.47 4.18
CA VAL A 24 4.53 -4.25 3.15
C VAL A 24 5.14 -3.33 2.10
N ILE A 25 4.43 -2.29 1.66
CA ILE A 25 4.94 -1.28 0.72
C ILE A 25 6.11 -0.50 1.33
N LEU A 26 6.01 -0.10 2.61
CA LEU A 26 7.10 0.58 3.32
C LEU A 26 8.35 -0.30 3.43
N ILE A 27 8.19 -1.57 3.80
CA ILE A 27 9.30 -2.53 3.87
C ILE A 27 9.92 -2.73 2.49
N GLY A 28 9.11 -2.88 1.44
CA GLY A 28 9.59 -3.03 0.07
C GLY A 28 10.35 -1.79 -0.44
N ALA A 29 9.91 -0.58 -0.04
CA ALA A 29 10.57 0.68 -0.36
C ALA A 29 11.91 0.84 0.40
N ILE A 30 11.97 0.50 1.69
CA ILE A 30 13.18 0.58 2.53
C ILE A 30 14.21 -0.48 2.13
N ARG A 31 13.76 -1.73 1.92
CA ARG A 31 14.63 -2.87 1.56
C ARG A 31 15.03 -2.89 0.09
N ASN A 32 14.67 -1.85 -0.67
CA ASN A 32 14.95 -1.72 -2.10
C ASN A 32 14.64 -3.02 -2.87
N TRP A 33 13.43 -3.57 -2.66
CA TRP A 33 13.02 -4.77 -3.37
C TRP A 33 13.02 -4.53 -4.87
N ASN A 34 13.85 -5.27 -5.61
CA ASN A 34 13.88 -5.15 -7.06
C ASN A 34 12.51 -5.48 -7.67
N TRP A 35 11.72 -6.36 -7.07
CA TRP A 35 10.36 -6.62 -7.55
C TRP A 35 9.42 -5.40 -7.48
N LEU A 36 9.60 -4.52 -6.50
CA LEU A 36 8.72 -3.35 -6.30
C LEU A 36 9.30 -2.08 -6.96
N CYS A 37 10.63 -1.93 -6.93
CA CYS A 37 11.33 -0.71 -7.33
C CYS A 37 12.11 -0.84 -8.65
N ASP A 38 12.26 -2.04 -9.23
CA ASP A 38 13.05 -2.24 -10.44
C ASP A 38 12.16 -2.21 -11.70
N PRO A 39 12.47 -1.35 -12.69
CA PRO A 39 11.75 -1.30 -13.97
C PRO A 39 11.99 -2.48 -14.92
N THR A 40 12.62 -3.57 -14.47
CA THR A 40 13.17 -4.63 -15.33
C THR A 40 12.10 -5.19 -16.28
N GLY A 41 12.19 -4.80 -17.55
CA GLY A 41 11.28 -5.23 -18.63
C GLY A 41 10.48 -4.14 -19.35
N LYS A 42 10.53 -2.85 -18.97
CA LYS A 42 9.90 -1.77 -19.75
C LYS A 42 10.95 -0.91 -20.48
N PRO A 43 10.86 -0.75 -21.82
CA PRO A 43 11.78 0.09 -22.57
C PRO A 43 11.64 1.54 -22.11
N ASP A 44 12.76 2.10 -21.65
CA ASP A 44 13.05 3.51 -21.42
C ASP A 44 11.94 4.35 -20.76
N SER A 45 11.85 4.29 -19.43
CA SER A 45 11.33 5.42 -18.65
C SER A 45 12.49 6.33 -18.22
N HIS A 46 13.01 7.12 -19.16
CA HIS A 46 14.10 8.09 -18.98
C HIS A 46 13.74 9.25 -18.01
N ARG A 47 12.56 9.25 -17.40
CA ARG A 47 12.04 10.34 -16.56
C ARG A 47 11.88 10.01 -15.07
N TYR A 48 11.84 8.73 -14.69
CA TYR A 48 11.64 8.32 -13.29
C TYR A 48 12.69 7.28 -12.87
N GLY A 49 13.77 7.78 -12.28
CA GLY A 49 14.87 6.98 -11.76
C GLY A 49 14.46 6.08 -10.58
N ARG A 50 15.29 5.08 -10.24
CA ARG A 50 15.08 4.19 -9.09
C ARG A 50 14.75 4.93 -7.79
N GLY A 51 15.36 6.11 -7.58
CA GLY A 51 15.14 6.94 -6.39
C GLY A 51 13.72 7.53 -6.29
N SER A 52 13.15 8.06 -7.39
CA SER A 52 11.82 8.68 -7.36
C SER A 52 10.72 7.66 -7.09
N ARG A 53 10.86 6.44 -7.60
CA ARG A 53 9.90 5.36 -7.36
C ARG A 53 9.86 4.95 -5.89
N ARG A 54 11.01 4.89 -5.21
CA ARG A 54 11.07 4.62 -3.76
C ARG A 54 10.28 5.66 -2.96
N VAL A 55 10.43 6.93 -3.29
CA VAL A 55 9.72 8.03 -2.61
C VAL A 55 8.21 7.95 -2.87
N ILE A 56 7.80 7.66 -4.12
CA ILE A 56 6.38 7.49 -4.47
C ILE A 56 5.75 6.34 -3.69
N PHE A 57 6.39 5.17 -3.64
CA PHE A 57 5.88 4.03 -2.87
C PHE A 57 5.88 4.29 -1.36
N PHE A 58 6.90 4.99 -0.84
CA PHE A 58 6.94 5.38 0.55
C PHE A 58 5.78 6.33 0.91
N LEU A 59 5.54 7.37 0.09
CA LEU A 59 4.42 8.29 0.27
C LEU A 59 3.07 7.58 0.17
N LEU A 60 2.90 6.65 -0.78
CA LEU A 60 1.70 5.82 -0.88
C LEU A 60 1.49 4.95 0.36
N GLY A 61 2.54 4.32 0.88
CA GLY A 61 2.48 3.51 2.10
C GLY A 61 2.08 4.34 3.33
N VAL A 62 2.66 5.53 3.49
CA VAL A 62 2.28 6.47 4.57
C VAL A 62 0.82 6.92 4.42
N LEU A 63 0.42 7.30 3.22
CA LEU A 63 -0.94 7.77 2.94
C LEU A 63 -1.98 6.67 3.24
N LEU A 64 -1.69 5.41 2.89
CA LEU A 64 -2.53 4.27 3.23
C LEU A 64 -2.67 4.12 4.75
N ILE A 65 -1.58 4.18 5.51
CA ILE A 65 -1.63 4.07 6.98
C ILE A 65 -2.45 5.21 7.59
N VAL A 66 -2.26 6.45 7.12
CA VAL A 66 -3.04 7.61 7.61
C VAL A 66 -4.53 7.44 7.35
N VAL A 67 -4.91 7.02 6.13
CA VAL A 67 -6.31 6.75 5.77
C VAL A 67 -6.89 5.61 6.61
N SER A 68 -6.11 4.55 6.87
CA SER A 68 -6.54 3.44 7.73
C SER A 68 -6.80 3.89 9.16
N ILE A 69 -5.92 4.73 9.74
CA ILE A 69 -6.08 5.28 11.09
C ILE A 69 -7.30 6.19 11.15
N TRP A 70 -7.49 7.07 10.16
CA TRP A 70 -8.66 7.94 10.10
C TRP A 70 -9.97 7.14 9.99
N GLY A 71 -10.00 6.11 9.14
CA GLY A 71 -11.13 5.21 9.02
C GLY A 71 -11.43 4.46 10.32
N PHE A 72 -10.39 4.05 11.06
CA PHE A 72 -10.54 3.42 12.37
C PHE A 72 -11.09 4.39 13.42
N VAL A 73 -10.61 5.63 13.45
CA VAL A 73 -11.10 6.69 14.35
C VAL A 73 -12.58 6.99 14.07
N LEU A 74 -12.99 7.11 12.80
CA LEU A 74 -14.40 7.30 12.42
C LEU A 74 -15.30 6.13 12.83
N LYS A 75 -14.76 4.91 12.89
CA LYS A 75 -15.49 3.70 13.30
C LYS A 75 -15.58 3.56 14.83
N LEU A 76 -14.71 4.25 15.56
CA LEU A 76 -14.64 4.26 17.04
C LEU A 76 -15.48 5.38 17.67
N GLN A 77 -15.88 6.38 16.88
CA GLN A 77 -16.70 7.52 17.30
C GLN A 77 -18.18 7.25 17.03
#